data_AF-A0A6I4SP80-F1
#
_entry.id   AF-A0A6I4SP80-F1
#
_cell.length_a   1.000
_cell.length_b   1.000
_cell.length_c   1.000
_cell.angle_alpha   90.00
_cell.angle_beta   90.00
_cell.angle_gamma   90.00
#
_symmetry.space_group_name_H-M   'P 1'
#
loop_
_entity.id
_entity.type
_entity.pdbx_description
1 polymer ?
#
loop_
_entity_poly.entity_id
_entity_poly.type
_entity_poly.pdbx_seq_one_letter_code
_entity_poly.pdbx_strand_id
1 'polypeptide(L)'
;MSKIAWHKPGQGNRHQQGYGTAWDKLRKLVLERDKHLCQTCLPRPTVANHVDHILPKAKGGTDELPNLQALCADCHHEKTITDKGHKPRRKVRFGTDGWPIGS
;
A
#
# COMPACT_ATOMS: atom_id res chain seq x y z
N MET A 1 -39.33 -1.88 23.16
CA MET A 1 -38.77 -1.25 21.95
C MET A 1 -37.27 -1.51 21.92
N SER A 2 -36.84 -2.64 21.35
CA SER A 2 -35.43 -3.03 21.30
C SER A 2 -34.70 -2.36 20.14
N LYS A 3 -33.64 -1.60 20.45
CA LYS A 3 -32.69 -1.05 19.47
C LYS A 3 -31.75 -2.18 19.05
N ILE A 4 -31.77 -2.54 17.77
CA ILE A 4 -30.84 -3.52 17.19
C ILE A 4 -29.48 -2.84 17.01
N ALA A 5 -28.49 -3.27 17.78
CA ALA A 5 -27.11 -2.85 17.65
C ALA A 5 -26.45 -3.60 16.47
N TRP A 6 -25.89 -2.86 15.52
CA TRP A 6 -25.10 -3.40 14.41
C TRP A 6 -23.72 -3.85 14.90
N HIS A 7 -23.63 -4.98 15.62
CA HIS A 7 -22.35 -5.63 15.88
C HIS A 7 -22.00 -6.54 14.69
N LYS A 8 -20.91 -6.20 13.97
CA LYS A 8 -20.31 -7.11 12.97
C LYS A 8 -19.60 -8.24 13.73
N PRO A 9 -20.03 -9.51 13.64
CA PRO A 9 -19.31 -10.61 14.27
C PRO A 9 -18.09 -10.96 13.39
N GLY A 10 -16.93 -11.20 14.02
CA GLY A 10 -15.80 -11.85 13.33
C GLY A 10 -14.53 -11.02 13.10
N GLN A 11 -14.25 -10.00 13.92
CA GLN A 11 -12.87 -9.48 13.98
C GLN A 11 -12.04 -10.39 14.88
N GLY A 12 -11.53 -11.50 14.33
CA GLY A 12 -10.47 -12.28 14.97
C GLY A 12 -9.29 -11.38 15.33
N ASN A 13 -8.56 -11.75 16.39
CA ASN A 13 -7.41 -10.97 16.87
C ASN A 13 -6.46 -10.68 15.69
N ARG A 14 -5.81 -9.51 15.64
CA ARG A 14 -4.88 -9.11 14.55
C ARG A 14 -3.82 -10.19 14.25
N HIS A 15 -3.50 -11.00 15.25
CA HIS A 15 -2.60 -12.16 15.17
C HIS A 15 -3.15 -13.38 14.41
N GLN A 16 -4.47 -13.55 14.27
CA GLN A 16 -5.12 -14.67 13.59
C GLN A 16 -5.24 -14.48 12.07
N GLN A 17 -4.94 -13.28 11.54
CA GLN A 17 -5.12 -12.94 10.12
C GLN A 17 -3.87 -13.20 9.24
N GLY A 18 -2.87 -13.93 9.73
CA GLY A 18 -1.72 -14.38 8.92
C GLY A 18 -0.61 -13.34 8.68
N TYR A 19 -0.71 -12.15 9.27
CA TYR A 19 0.36 -11.14 9.28
C TYR A 19 0.97 -11.04 10.70
N GLY A 20 1.63 -12.12 11.12
CA GLY A 20 2.26 -12.22 12.44
C GLY A 20 3.57 -11.42 12.58
N THR A 21 4.26 -11.58 13.71
CA THR A 21 5.58 -10.95 14.02
C THR A 21 6.64 -11.16 12.94
N ALA A 22 6.52 -12.23 12.13
CA ALA A 22 7.36 -12.48 10.97
C ALA A 22 7.25 -11.37 9.90
N TRP A 23 6.04 -10.87 9.65
CA TRP A 23 5.84 -9.75 8.73
C TRP A 23 6.44 -8.46 9.26
N ASP A 24 6.30 -8.17 10.55
CA ASP A 24 6.90 -6.96 11.14
C ASP A 24 8.43 -6.96 11.00
N LYS A 25 9.06 -8.14 11.13
CA LYS A 25 10.49 -8.33 10.86
C LYS A 25 10.82 -8.10 9.38
N LEU A 26 10.09 -8.73 8.46
CA LEU A 26 10.29 -8.55 7.02
C LEU A 26 10.09 -7.09 6.60
N ARG A 27 9.06 -6.43 7.10
CA ARG A 27 8.76 -5.03 6.84
C ARG A 27 9.92 -4.13 7.25
N LYS A 28 10.49 -4.33 8.45
CA LYS A 28 11.67 -3.58 8.91
C LYS A 28 12.87 -3.82 7.99
N LEU A 29 13.16 -5.07 7.66
CA LEU A 29 14.28 -5.43 6.78
C LEU A 29 14.15 -4.79 5.39
N VAL A 30 12.95 -4.79 4.79
CA VAL A 30 12.71 -4.18 3.48
C VAL A 30 12.88 -2.66 3.54
N LEU A 31 12.32 -2.01 4.56
CA LEU A 31 12.48 -0.56 4.75
C LEU A 31 13.94 -0.18 4.99
N GLU A 32 14.69 -0.95 5.78
CA GLU A 32 16.12 -0.74 6.00
C GLU A 32 16.94 -0.94 4.72
N ARG A 33 16.69 -2.03 3.97
CA ARG A 33 17.31 -2.31 2.67
C ARG A 33 17.09 -1.17 1.69
N ASP A 34 15.86 -0.69 1.60
CA ASP A 34 15.44 0.36 0.67
C ASP A 34 15.71 1.77 1.22
N LYS A 35 16.41 1.89 2.36
CA LYS A 35 16.76 3.15 3.05
C LYS A 35 15.54 4.04 3.36
N HIS A 36 14.38 3.44 3.57
CA HIS A 36 13.09 4.13 3.74
C HIS A 36 12.72 5.02 2.54
N LEU A 37 13.18 4.66 1.34
CA LEU A 37 12.93 5.38 0.09
C LEU A 37 12.02 4.56 -0.83
N CYS A 38 11.06 5.26 -1.44
CA CYS A 38 10.14 4.66 -2.40
C CYS A 38 10.90 4.21 -3.65
N GLN A 39 10.87 2.91 -3.92
CA GLN A 39 11.57 2.31 -5.06
C GLN A 39 10.95 2.68 -6.40
N THR A 40 9.65 2.98 -6.45
CA THR A 40 8.95 3.41 -7.67
C THR A 40 9.21 4.88 -8.03
N CYS A 41 9.56 5.73 -7.05
CA CYS A 41 9.80 7.17 -7.29
C CYS A 41 11.24 7.50 -7.73
N LEU A 42 12.13 6.51 -7.83
CA LEU A 42 13.51 6.73 -8.25
C LEU A 42 13.58 7.36 -9.65
N PRO A 43 14.52 8.30 -9.91
CA PRO A 43 15.66 8.71 -9.06
C PRO A 43 15.36 9.82 -8.05
N ARG A 44 14.10 10.31 -7.95
CA ARG A 44 13.68 11.35 -6.98
C ARG A 44 12.78 10.72 -5.91
N PRO A 45 13.34 9.90 -5.00
CA PRO A 45 12.54 9.11 -4.09
C PRO A 45 11.81 9.99 -3.07
N THR A 46 10.65 9.50 -2.66
CA THR A 46 9.90 10.01 -1.50
C THR A 46 10.03 9.04 -0.34
N VAL A 47 9.67 9.48 0.86
CA VAL A 47 9.70 8.62 2.05
C VAL A 47 8.73 7.44 1.87
N ALA A 48 9.26 6.22 2.03
CA ALA A 48 8.46 5.01 2.02
C ALA A 48 8.03 4.62 3.42
N ASN A 49 6.72 4.42 3.59
CA ASN A 49 6.09 3.98 4.84
C ASN A 49 5.36 2.65 4.69
N HIS A 50 5.25 2.15 3.47
CA HIS A 50 4.52 0.92 3.15
C HIS A 50 5.47 -0.08 2.49
N VAL A 51 5.26 -1.36 2.78
CA VAL A 51 5.92 -2.47 2.10
C VAL A 51 4.84 -3.25 1.40
N ASP A 52 5.03 -3.48 0.11
CA ASP A 52 4.06 -4.16 -0.75
C ASP A 52 4.76 -5.23 -1.60
N HIS A 53 3.99 -6.23 -2.02
CA HIS A 53 4.47 -7.29 -2.89
C HIS A 53 4.59 -6.79 -4.33
N ILE A 54 5.73 -6.99 -5.00
CA ILE A 54 5.94 -6.66 -6.41
C ILE A 54 4.96 -7.45 -7.28
N LEU A 55 4.95 -8.77 -7.13
CA LEU A 55 3.89 -9.65 -7.61
C LEU A 55 2.86 -9.85 -6.49
N PRO A 56 1.60 -9.43 -6.65
CA PRO A 56 0.57 -9.61 -5.63
C PRO A 56 0.34 -11.09 -5.30
N LYS A 57 0.00 -11.40 -4.03
CA LYS A 57 -0.35 -12.77 -3.61
C LYS A 57 -1.44 -13.40 -4.46
N ALA A 58 -2.45 -12.61 -4.86
CA ALA A 58 -3.53 -13.06 -5.74
C ALA A 58 -3.06 -13.55 -7.12
N LYS A 59 -1.85 -13.15 -7.54
CA LYS A 59 -1.20 -13.57 -8.79
C LYS A 59 -0.03 -14.54 -8.55
N GLY A 60 0.06 -15.16 -7.37
CA GLY A 60 1.10 -16.13 -7.03
C GLY A 60 2.36 -15.54 -6.38
N GLY A 61 2.32 -14.29 -5.91
CA GLY A 61 3.45 -13.68 -5.21
C GLY A 61 3.77 -14.31 -3.86
N THR A 62 5.06 -14.42 -3.54
CA THR A 62 5.60 -14.94 -2.27
C THR A 62 5.86 -13.81 -1.26
N ASP A 63 5.96 -14.15 0.03
CA ASP A 63 6.38 -13.21 1.10
C ASP A 63 7.91 -13.05 1.20
N GLU A 64 8.63 -13.40 0.14
CA GLU A 64 10.09 -13.37 0.12
C GLU A 64 10.59 -11.94 -0.09
N LEU A 65 11.70 -11.59 0.57
CA LEU A 65 12.38 -10.29 0.44
C LEU A 65 12.52 -9.77 -1.00
N PRO A 66 12.92 -10.57 -2.02
CA PRO A 66 12.99 -10.09 -3.41
C PRO A 66 11.64 -9.70 -4.00
N ASN A 67 10.53 -10.29 -3.53
CA ASN A 67 9.19 -9.92 -3.97
C ASN A 67 8.59 -8.76 -3.16
N LEU A 68 9.33 -8.16 -2.22
CA LEU A 68 8.87 -7.04 -1.41
C LEU A 68 9.58 -5.75 -1.81
N GLN A 69 8.84 -4.64 -1.85
CA GLN A 69 9.36 -3.30 -2.15
C GLN A 69 8.82 -2.25 -1.19
N ALA A 70 9.65 -1.26 -0.84
CA ALA A 70 9.24 -0.09 -0.09
C ALA A 70 8.57 0.95 -1.00
N LEU A 71 7.36 1.38 -0.65
CA LEU A 71 6.54 2.34 -1.38
C LEU A 71 6.10 3.51 -0.50
N CYS A 72 5.98 4.69 -1.10
CA CYS A 72 5.27 5.82 -0.51
C CYS A 72 3.75 5.57 -0.54
N ALA A 73 2.98 6.35 0.22
CA ALA A 73 1.53 6.20 0.31
C ALA A 73 0.84 6.34 -1.07
N ASP A 74 1.33 7.25 -1.91
CA ASP A 74 0.79 7.48 -3.25
C ASP A 74 0.99 6.29 -4.17
N CYS A 75 2.24 5.81 -4.31
CA CYS A 75 2.54 4.66 -5.16
C CYS A 75 1.86 3.38 -4.67
N HIS A 76 1.79 3.18 -3.34
CA HIS A 76 1.06 2.06 -2.76
C HIS A 76 -0.44 2.09 -3.11
N HIS A 77 -1.06 3.27 -3.04
CA HIS A 77 -2.46 3.44 -3.41
C HIS A 77 -2.70 3.18 -4.91
N GLU A 78 -1.87 3.73 -5.79
CA GLU A 78 -1.94 3.50 -7.24
C GLU A 78 -1.76 2.01 -7.59
N LYS A 79 -0.80 1.35 -6.95
CA LYS A 79 -0.59 -0.09 -7.11
C LYS A 79 -1.80 -0.89 -6.63
N THR A 80 -2.36 -0.58 -5.46
CA THR A 80 -3.56 -1.26 -4.94
C THR A 80 -4.75 -1.15 -5.90
N ILE A 81 -4.95 0.01 -6.53
CA ILE A 81 -5.99 0.21 -7.54
C ILE A 81 -5.71 -0.67 -8.77
N THR A 82 -4.46 -0.67 -9.23
CA THR A 82 -4.02 -1.43 -10.41
C THR A 82 -4.15 -2.93 -10.21
N ASP A 83 -3.79 -3.44 -9.02
CA ASP A 83 -3.89 -4.85 -8.66
C ASP A 83 -5.34 -5.34 -8.59
N LYS A 84 -6.28 -4.45 -8.27
CA LYS A 84 -7.73 -4.70 -8.35
C LYS A 84 -8.30 -4.63 -9.78
N GLY A 85 -7.47 -4.33 -10.78
CA GLY A 85 -7.88 -4.19 -12.18
C GLY A 85 -8.49 -2.82 -12.52
N HIS A 86 -8.36 -1.84 -11.63
CA HIS A 86 -8.83 -0.47 -11.89
C HIS A 86 -7.69 0.40 -12.39
N LYS A 87 -8.03 1.52 -13.06
CA LYS A 87 -7.05 2.53 -13.47
C LYS A 87 -6.98 3.64 -12.39
N PRO A 88 -5.79 4.02 -11.90
CA PRO A 88 -5.67 5.14 -10.98
C PRO A 88 -6.18 6.41 -11.67
N ARG A 89 -6.97 7.20 -10.95
CA ARG A 89 -7.44 8.49 -11.45
C ARG A 89 -6.24 9.44 -11.52
N ARG A 90 -6.09 10.15 -12.64
CA ARG A 90 -5.07 11.20 -12.78
C ARG A 90 -5.33 12.27 -11.70
N LYS A 91 -4.32 12.57 -10.89
CA LYS A 91 -4.40 13.68 -9.93
C LYS A 91 -4.52 14.99 -10.70
N VAL A 92 -5.65 15.68 -10.54
CA VAL A 92 -5.86 17.02 -11.10
C VAL A 92 -5.00 18.01 -10.31
N ARG A 93 -4.22 18.83 -11.02
CA ARG A 93 -3.52 19.97 -10.42
C ARG A 93 -4.37 21.21 -10.67
N PHE A 94 -4.52 22.07 -9.67
CA PHE A 94 -5.20 23.35 -9.84
C PHE A 94 -4.16 24.45 -10.04
N GLY A 95 -4.41 25.34 -10.99
CA GLY A 95 -3.62 26.54 -11.24
C GLY A 95 -3.78 27.55 -10.12
N THR A 96 -2.98 28.60 -10.17
CA THR A 96 -3.10 29.76 -9.26
C THR A 96 -4.42 30.53 -9.47
N ASP A 97 -5.08 30.32 -10.60
CA ASP A 97 -6.41 30.80 -10.97
C ASP A 97 -7.55 29.89 -10.50
N GLY A 98 -7.24 28.73 -9.91
CA GLY A 98 -8.20 27.74 -9.44
C GLY A 98 -8.73 26.78 -10.51
N TRP A 99 -8.27 26.89 -11.77
CA TRP A 99 -8.70 25.98 -12.84
C TRP A 99 -7.80 24.74 -12.95
N PRO A 100 -8.32 23.58 -13.43
CA PRO A 100 -7.50 22.39 -13.66
C PRO A 100 -6.39 22.63 -14.68
N ILE A 101 -5.13 22.35 -14.31
CA ILE A 101 -3.98 22.37 -15.20
C ILE A 101 -3.93 21.05 -16.00
N GLY A 102 -3.88 21.16 -17.33
CA GLY A 102 -3.60 20.03 -18.22
C GLY A 102 -4.79 19.11 -18.50
N SER A 103 -5.99 19.68 -18.58
CA SER A 103 -7.14 19.13 -19.31
C SER A 103 -6.77 18.79 -20.75
#